data_AF-A0A2E8UBF8-F1
#
_entry.id   AF-A0A2E8UBF8-F1
#
_cell.length_a   1.000
_cell.length_b   1.000
_cell.length_c   1.000
_cell.angle_alpha   90.00
_cell.angle_beta   90.00
_cell.angle_gamma   90.00
#
_symmetry.space_group_name_H-M   'P 1'
#
loop_
_entity.id
_entity.type
_entity.pdbx_description
1 polymer ?
#
loop_
_entity_poly.entity_id
_entity_poly.type
_entity_poly.pdbx_seq_one_letter_code
_entity_poly.pdbx_strand_id
1 'polypeptide(L)' 'MVKEPLIYLNGKIGEFRDAQISPFDRGFLWGDGVYEITPCFGNKLYRLEDHV' A
#
# COMPACT_ATOMS: atom_id res chain seq x y z
N MET A 1 -15.88 -15.68 6.02
CA MET A 1 -14.54 -15.42 6.57
C MET A 1 -13.84 -14.52 5.57
N VAL A 2 -13.63 -13.24 5.87
CA VAL A 2 -12.93 -12.33 4.95
C VAL A 2 -11.46 -12.67 5.03
N LYS A 3 -10.84 -13.01 3.90
CA LYS A 3 -9.40 -13.26 3.83
C LYS A 3 -8.70 -11.90 3.93
N GLU A 4 -7.69 -11.78 4.80
CA GLU A 4 -6.90 -10.55 4.90
C GLU A 4 -6.22 -10.26 3.54
N PRO A 5 -6.04 -8.98 3.16
CA PRO A 5 -5.40 -8.64 1.90
C PRO A 5 -3.90 -8.93 1.96
N LEU A 6 -3.33 -9.30 0.81
CA LEU A 6 -1.87 -9.33 0.63
C LEU A 6 -1.35 -7.90 0.45
N ILE A 7 -0.22 -7.59 1.08
CA ILE A 7 0.40 -6.26 1.05
C ILE A 7 1.76 -6.35 0.37
N TYR A 8 2.02 -5.41 -0.55
CA TYR A 8 3.35 -5.19 -1.11
C TYR A 8 4.06 -4.09 -0.31
N LEU A 9 5.18 -4.43 0.32
CA LEU A 9 6.00 -3.51 1.10
C LEU A 9 7.48 -3.72 0.77
N ASN A 10 8.14 -2.68 0.24
CA ASN A 10 9.58 -2.67 -0.05
C ASN A 10 10.09 -3.87 -0.86
N GLY A 11 9.40 -4.23 -1.95
CA GLY A 11 9.81 -5.32 -2.85
C GLY A 11 9.31 -6.71 -2.43
N LYS A 12 8.52 -6.83 -1.36
CA LYS A 12 8.02 -8.12 -0.85
C LYS A 12 6.50 -8.11 -0.74
N ILE A 13 5.89 -9.23 -1.10
CA ILE A 13 4.45 -9.50 -0.90
C ILE A 13 4.31 -10.37 0.34
N GLY A 14 3.45 -9.97 1.28
CA GLY A 14 3.18 -10.72 2.52
C GLY A 14 1.74 -10.56 2.99
N GLU A 15 1.40 -11.23 4.08
CA GLU A 15 0.09 -11.09 4.73
C GLU A 15 -0.02 -9.72 5.42
N PHE A 16 -1.26 -9.24 5.60
CA PHE A 16 -1.54 -7.93 6.20
C PHE A 16 -0.83 -7.70 7.55
N ARG A 17 -0.80 -8.73 8.41
CA ARG A 17 -0.20 -8.65 9.75
C ARG A 17 1.32 -8.43 9.74
N ASP A 18 1.98 -8.81 8.66
CA ASP A 18 3.43 -8.72 8.51
C ASP A 18 3.87 -7.36 7.93
N ALA A 19 2.94 -6.59 7.36
CA ALA A 19 3.21 -5.27 6.82
C ALA A 19 3.33 -4.23 7.96
N GLN A 20 4.55 -3.98 8.39
CA GLN A 20 4.85 -3.12 9.53
C GLN A 20 5.87 -2.03 9.18
N ILE A 21 5.73 -0.87 9.82
CA ILE A 21 6.72 0.21 9.81
C ILE A 21 7.23 0.48 11.23
N SER A 22 8.38 1.12 11.35
CA SER A 22 8.91 1.54 12.64
C SER A 22 8.00 2.59 13.29
N PRO A 23 7.78 2.57 14.61
CA PRO A 23 7.17 3.68 15.33
C PRO A 23 7.99 5.00 15.24
N PHE A 24 9.26 4.91 14.83
CA PHE A 24 10.13 6.06 14.58
C PHE A 24 10.19 6.45 13.09
N ASP A 25 9.32 5.90 12.25
CA ASP A 25 9.24 6.25 10.84
C ASP A 25 8.90 7.75 10.68
N ARG A 26 9.57 8.40 9.72
CA ARG A 26 9.43 9.85 9.51
C ARG A 26 8.04 10.22 9.01
N GLY A 27 7.45 9.39 8.16
CA GLY A 27 6.09 9.54 7.68
C GLY A 27 5.07 9.38 8.79
N PHE A 28 5.30 8.44 9.71
CA PHE A 28 4.46 8.28 10.90
C PHE A 28 4.58 9.45 11.89
N LEU A 29 5.81 9.89 12.21
CA LEU A 29 6.05 10.91 13.24
C LEU A 29 5.71 12.33 12.77
N TRP A 30 5.97 12.66 11.51
CA TRP A 30 5.89 14.04 11.02
C TRP A 30 4.99 14.21 9.80
N GLY A 31 4.26 13.17 9.39
CA GLY A 31 3.38 13.23 8.21
C GLY A 31 4.16 13.36 6.89
N ASP A 32 5.45 13.03 6.90
CA ASP A 32 6.32 13.05 5.72
C ASP A 32 6.09 11.79 4.86
N GLY A 33 4.91 11.72 4.27
CA GLY A 33 4.47 10.61 3.42
C GLY A 33 3.62 11.11 2.27
N VAL A 34 3.64 10.35 1.17
CA VAL A 34 2.77 10.56 0.00
C VAL A 34 1.97 9.28 -0.20
N TYR A 35 0.70 9.41 -0.58
CA TYR A 35 -0.16 8.28 -0.92
C TYR A 35 -0.92 8.55 -2.21
N GLU A 36 -1.35 7.46 -2.86
CA GLU A 36 -2.09 7.45 -4.11
C GLU A 36 -3.15 6.34 -4.02
N ILE A 37 -4.27 6.48 -4.72
CA ILE A 37 -5.29 5.45 -4.87
C ILE A 37 -5.67 5.28 -6.36
N THR A 38 -5.34 4.12 -6.91
CA THR A 38 -5.74 3.73 -8.27
C THR A 38 -6.95 2.76 -8.22
N PRO A 39 -8.12 3.12 -8.78
CA PRO A 39 -9.25 2.20 -8.87
C PRO A 39 -8.98 0.98 -9.75
N CYS A 40 -9.59 -0.16 -9.42
CA CYS A 40 -9.51 -1.39 -10.21
C CYS A 40 -10.91 -1.88 -10.59
N PHE A 41 -11.16 -2.06 -11.89
CA PHE A 41 -12.40 -2.59 -12.42
C PHE A 41 -12.11 -3.83 -13.25
N GLY A 42 -12.70 -4.97 -12.90
CA GLY A 42 -12.53 -6.22 -13.66
C GLY A 42 -11.06 -6.63 -13.83
N ASN A 43 -10.26 -6.52 -12.77
CA ASN A 43 -8.81 -6.80 -12.76
C ASN A 43 -7.97 -5.88 -13.66
N LYS A 44 -8.47 -4.69 -14.01
CA LYS A 44 -7.72 -3.66 -14.74
C LYS A 44 -7.63 -2.38 -13.90
N LEU A 45 -6.41 -1.87 -13.75
CA LEU A 45 -6.14 -0.60 -13.09
C LEU A 45 -6.57 0.56 -14.00
N TYR A 46 -7.26 1.54 -13.42
CA TYR A 46 -7.74 2.70 -14.15
C TYR A 46 -6.64 3.77 -14.26
N ARG A 47 -6.18 4.04 -15.49
CA ARG A 47 -5.23 5.13 -15.81
C ARG A 47 -3.93 5.13 -14.96
N LEU A 48 -3.40 3.96 -14.63
CA LEU A 48 -2.22 3.82 -13.74
C LEU A 48 -1.06 4.77 -14.08
N GLU A 49 -0.75 4.99 -15.36
CA GLU A 49 0.33 5.87 -15.81
C GLU A 49 0.15 7.34 -15.41
N ASP A 50 -1.10 7.80 -15.22
CA ASP A 50 -1.37 9.17 -14.76
C ASP A 50 -1.27 9.31 -13.22
N HIS A 51 -1.28 8.19 -12.50
CA HIS A 51 -1.25 8.12 -11.04
C HIS A 51 0.17 7.92 -10.49
N VAL A 52 1.10 7.36 -11.29
CA VAL A 52 2.50 7.08 -10.91
C VAL A 52 3.43 8.19 -11.39
#